data_AF-A0A672H4I6-F1
#
_entry.id   AF-A0A672H4I6-F1
#
_cell.length_a   1.000
_cell.length_b   1.000
_cell.length_c   1.000
_cell.angle_alpha   90.00
_cell.angle_beta   90.00
_cell.angle_gamma   90.00
#
_symmetry.space_group_name_H-M   'P 1'
#
loop_
_entity.id
_entity.type
_entity.pdbx_description
1 polymer ?
#
loop_
_entity_poly.entity_id
_entity_poly.type
_entity_poly.pdbx_seq_one_letter_code
_entity_poly.pdbx_strand_id
1 'polypeptide(L)' 'TKMWNKPPVLKKTIKAKATTNINTRKASDIELLTVLFLKSLAEEAKTKAFEEKSATIRPEHVRNVAKVS' A
#
# COMPACT_ATOMS: atom_id res chain seq x y z
N THR A 1 3.32 0.93 -26.78
CA THR A 1 2.76 0.63 -25.45
C THR A 1 3.13 1.78 -24.52
N LYS A 2 2.17 2.58 -24.04
CA LYS A 2 2.46 3.81 -23.29
C LYS A 2 2.89 3.44 -21.86
N MET A 3 4.20 3.38 -21.60
CA MET A 3 4.71 3.28 -20.22
C MET A 3 4.26 4.53 -19.45
N TRP A 4 3.64 4.32 -18.29
CA TRP A 4 3.25 5.40 -17.40
C TRP A 4 4.52 6.07 -16.84
N ASN A 5 4.96 7.17 -17.47
CA ASN A 5 6.15 7.95 -17.09
C ASN A 5 6.01 8.74 -15.77
N LYS A 6 5.34 8.20 -14.75
CA LYS A 6 5.37 8.79 -13.40
C LYS A 6 6.38 8.03 -12.52
N PRO A 7 7.64 8.47 -12.37
CA PRO A 7 8.35 8.20 -11.13
C PRO A 7 7.75 9.09 -10.03
N PRO A 8 7.51 8.57 -8.82
CA PRO A 8 6.18 8.13 -8.42
C PRO A 8 5.64 8.98 -7.27
N VAL A 9 4.32 9.17 -7.23
CA VAL A 9 3.60 9.82 -6.11
C VAL A 9 4.16 9.34 -4.76
N LEU A 10 4.50 8.06 -4.68
CA LEU A 10 5.11 7.43 -3.52
C LEU A 10 6.45 8.06 -3.08
N LYS A 11 7.45 8.26 -3.96
CA LYS A 11 8.73 8.91 -3.55
C LYS A 11 8.48 10.33 -3.04
N LYS A 12 7.57 11.08 -3.68
CA LYS A 12 7.22 12.44 -3.26
C LYS A 12 6.53 12.42 -1.88
N THR A 13 5.58 11.51 -1.69
CA THR A 13 4.87 11.33 -0.42
C THR A 13 5.81 10.91 0.71
N ILE A 14 6.73 9.98 0.44
CA ILE A 14 7.74 9.53 1.39
C ILE A 14 8.64 10.70 1.81
N LYS A 15 9.19 11.47 0.85
CA LYS A 15 10.00 12.65 1.15
C LYS A 15 9.23 13.70 1.94
N ALA A 16 7.96 13.94 1.61
CA ALA A 16 7.13 14.92 2.29
C ALA A 16 6.77 14.52 3.73
N LYS A 17 6.70 13.22 4.03
CA LYS A 17 6.39 12.70 5.38
C LYS A 17 7.62 12.34 6.20
N ALA A 18 8.81 12.28 5.61
CA ALA A 18 10.02 11.98 6.34
C ALA A 18 10.46 13.16 7.22
N THR A 19 10.77 12.87 8.48
CA THR A 19 11.28 13.85 9.44
C THR A 19 12.78 14.07 9.34
N THR A 20 13.47 13.21 8.59
CA THR A 20 14.93 13.22 8.40
C THR A 20 15.27 13.13 6.92
N ASN A 21 16.49 13.52 6.57
CA ASN A 21 16.96 13.45 5.18
C ASN A 21 17.20 11.98 4.77
N ILE A 22 16.21 11.38 4.14
CA ILE A 22 16.24 9.99 3.66
C ILE A 22 16.79 9.89 2.24
N ASN A 23 17.79 9.02 2.06
CA ASN A 23 18.35 8.72 0.76
C ASN A 23 17.41 7.81 -0.06
N THR A 24 16.58 8.41 -0.89
CA THR A 24 15.63 7.69 -1.76
C THR A 24 16.29 7.08 -3.00
N ARG A 25 17.62 6.98 -3.08
CA ARG A 25 18.30 6.34 -4.22
C ARG A 25 17.98 4.84 -4.30
N LYS A 26 17.74 4.18 -3.16
CA LYS A 26 17.17 2.82 -3.06
C LYS A 26 15.63 2.80 -3.07
N ALA A 27 14.98 3.79 -3.67
CA ALA A 27 13.52 3.87 -3.64
C ALA A 27 12.81 2.65 -4.25
N SER A 28 13.50 1.84 -5.07
CA SER A 28 13.02 0.54 -5.53
C SER A 28 12.63 -0.39 -4.38
N ASP A 29 13.39 -0.37 -3.29
CA ASP A 29 13.17 -1.26 -2.15
C ASP A 29 11.95 -0.79 -1.36
N ILE A 30 11.79 0.53 -1.18
CA ILE A 30 10.62 1.10 -0.51
C ILE A 30 9.36 0.95 -1.38
N GLU A 31 9.49 1.10 -2.69
CA GLU A 31 8.42 0.84 -3.66
C GLU A 31 7.99 -0.62 -3.61
N LEU A 32 8.94 -1.55 -3.63
CA LEU A 32 8.67 -2.98 -3.50
C LEU A 32 8.00 -3.31 -2.18
N LEU A 33 8.53 -2.83 -1.05
CA LEU A 33 7.93 -3.02 0.27
C LEU A 33 6.51 -2.46 0.34
N THR A 34 6.27 -1.29 -0.24
CA THR A 34 4.93 -0.68 -0.30
C THR A 34 3.97 -1.54 -1.12
N VAL A 35 4.42 -2.06 -2.27
CA VAL A 35 3.60 -2.94 -3.11
C VAL A 35 3.29 -4.26 -2.39
N LEU A 36 4.28 -4.86 -1.74
CA LEU A 36 4.08 -6.09 -0.96
C LEU A 36 3.11 -5.87 0.20
N PHE A 37 3.24 -4.76 0.92
CA PHE A 37 2.32 -4.39 2.00
C PHE A 37 0.89 -4.16 1.48
N LEU A 38 0.71 -3.42 0.39
CA LEU A 38 -0.61 -3.20 -0.20
C LEU A 38 -1.23 -4.51 -0.71
N LYS A 39 -0.41 -5.43 -1.23
CA LYS A 39 -0.85 -6.75 -1.67
C LYS A 39 -1.33 -7.59 -0.48
N SER A 40 -0.54 -7.71 0.58
CA SER A 40 -0.93 -8.48 1.77
C SER A 40 -2.19 -7.91 2.41
N LEU A 41 -2.27 -6.59 2.55
CA LEU A 41 -3.45 -5.90 3.09
C LEU A 41 -4.70 -6.17 2.25
N ALA A 42 -4.58 -6.17 0.92
CA ALA A 42 -5.70 -6.48 0.02
C ALA A 42 -6.13 -7.95 0.11
N GLU A 43 -5.18 -8.88 0.23
CA GLU A 43 -5.47 -10.31 0.42
C GLU A 43 -6.19 -10.57 1.75
N GLU A 44 -5.73 -9.95 2.84
CA GLU A 44 -6.37 -10.03 4.16
C GLU A 44 -7.77 -9.40 4.16
N ALA A 45 -7.92 -8.21 3.57
CA ALA A 45 -9.22 -7.53 3.47
C ALA A 45 -10.21 -8.31 2.60
N LYS A 46 -9.72 -9.00 1.55
CA LYS A 46 -10.53 -9.90 0.73
C LYS A 46 -11.02 -11.11 1.52
N THR A 47 -10.15 -11.71 2.35
CA THR A 47 -10.52 -12.81 3.24
C THR A 47 -11.61 -12.37 4.22
N LYS A 48 -11.47 -11.19 4.83
CA LYS A 48 -12.53 -10.63 5.69
C LYS A 48 -13.85 -10.37 4.97
N ALA A 49 -13.80 -9.78 3.77
CA ALA A 49 -14.99 -9.58 2.96
C ALA A 49 -15.70 -10.92 2.67
N PHE A 50 -14.93 -11.98 2.39
CA PHE A 50 -15.46 -13.31 2.14
C PHE A 50 -16.10 -13.93 3.39
N GLU A 51 -15.44 -13.86 4.55
CA GLU A 51 -15.99 -14.31 5.84
C GLU A 51 -17.34 -13.64 6.16
N GLU A 52 -17.46 -12.35 5.86
CA GLU A 52 -18.67 -11.55 6.05
C GLU A 52 -19.70 -11.72 4.91
N LYS A 53 -19.46 -12.62 3.95
CA LYS A 53 -20.30 -12.87 2.76
C LYS A 53 -20.56 -11.62 1.93
N SER A 54 -19.60 -10.70 1.93
CA SER A 54 -19.66 -9.44 1.20
C SER A 54 -19.09 -9.60 -0.20
N ALA A 55 -19.85 -9.19 -1.22
CA ALA A 55 -19.45 -9.30 -2.63
C ALA A 55 -18.30 -8.33 -3.01
N THR A 56 -17.97 -7.36 -2.16
CA THR A 56 -16.99 -6.31 -2.43
C THR A 56 -16.16 -6.02 -1.17
N ILE A 57 -14.90 -5.63 -1.34
CA ILE A 57 -14.11 -5.09 -0.23
C ILE A 57 -14.63 -3.70 0.14
N ARG A 58 -14.98 -3.50 1.42
CA ARG A 58 -15.51 -2.26 1.97
C ARG A 58 -14.53 -1.65 2.98
N PRO A 59 -14.68 -0.35 3.34
CA PRO A 59 -13.77 0.33 4.24
C PRO A 59 -13.58 -0.35 5.60
N GLU A 60 -14.63 -0.99 6.14
CA GLU A 60 -14.62 -1.73 7.39
C GLU A 60 -13.70 -2.97 7.34
N HIS A 61 -13.69 -3.72 6.23
CA HIS A 61 -12.80 -4.88 6.09
C HIS A 61 -11.34 -4.43 6.13
N VAL A 62 -11.01 -3.34 5.43
CA VAL A 62 -9.66 -2.74 5.44
C VAL A 62 -9.31 -2.24 6.83
N ARG A 63 -10.23 -1.53 7.50
CA ARG A 63 -10.00 -1.00 8.86
C ARG A 63 -9.81 -2.13 9.88
N ASN A 64 -10.48 -3.26 9.71
CA ASN A 64 -10.37 -4.40 10.60
C ASN A 64 -9.01 -5.10 10.48
N VAL A 65 -8.47 -5.24 9.25
CA VAL A 65 -7.15 -5.85 9.04
C VAL A 65 -6.00 -4.87 9.31
N ALA A 66 -6.21 -3.57 9.06
CA ALA A 66 -5.21 -2.53 9.33
C ALA A 66 -5.02 -2.22 10.83
N LYS A 67 -5.87 -2.76 11.72
CA LYS A 67 -5.81 -2.53 13.18
C LYS A 67 -4.77 -3.38 13.93
N VAL A 68 -3.93 -4.12 13.22
CA VAL A 68 -2.79 -4.85 13.79
C VAL A 68 -1.54 -4.40 13.06
N SER A 69 -0.99 -3.26 13.45
CA SER A 69 0.34 -2.77 13.05
C SER A 69 0.87 -1.88 14.16
#